data_AF-A0A1M7I4Q4-F1
#
_entry.id   AF-A0A1M7I4Q4-F1
#
_cell.length_a   1.000
_cell.length_b   1.000
_cell.length_c   1.000
_cell.angle_alpha   90.00
_cell.angle_beta   90.00
_cell.angle_gamma   90.00
#
_symmetry.space_group_name_H-M   'P 1'
#
loop_
_entity.id
_entity.type
_entity.pdbx_description
1 polymer ?
#
loop_
_entity_poly.entity_id
_entity_poly.type
_entity_poly.pdbx_seq_one_letter_code
_entity_poly.pdbx_strand_id
1 'polypeptide(L)' 'MPVGIQDIVKEKIVEVEKYSQTGSIYIHFFPNDEVRVIVTSIVPYNAAHPIPFVGKPNDEP' A
#
# COMPACT_ATOMS: atom_id res chain seq x y z
N MET A 1 -23.95 11.79 -19.21
CA MET A 1 -23.56 10.59 -18.45
C MET A 1 -23.71 9.41 -19.39
N PRO A 2 -22.66 8.65 -19.72
CA PRO A 2 -22.85 7.45 -20.53
C PRO A 2 -23.54 6.40 -19.66
N VAL A 3 -24.75 6.01 -20.06
CA VAL A 3 -25.42 4.82 -19.56
C VAL A 3 -24.73 3.64 -20.23
N GLY A 4 -24.05 2.78 -19.46
CA GLY A 4 -23.51 1.51 -19.97
C GLY A 4 -22.01 1.25 -19.83
N ILE A 5 -21.25 2.08 -19.10
CA ILE A 5 -19.92 1.65 -18.63
C ILE A 5 -20.15 1.00 -17.26
N GLN A 6 -20.11 -0.33 -17.22
CA GLN A 6 -20.13 -1.06 -15.96
C GLN A 6 -18.71 -1.02 -15.39
N ASP A 7 -18.52 -0.31 -14.28
CA ASP A 7 -17.22 -0.27 -13.61
C ASP A 7 -16.83 -1.69 -13.18
N ILE A 8 -15.69 -2.17 -13.68
CA ILE A 8 -15.10 -3.43 -13.20
C ILE A 8 -14.37 -3.09 -11.90
N VAL A 9 -15.08 -3.18 -10.78
CA VAL A 9 -14.51 -2.98 -9.45
C VAL A 9 -13.96 -4.31 -8.94
N LYS A 10 -12.64 -4.38 -8.70
CA LYS A 10 -12.00 -5.48 -7.97
C LYS A 10 -11.69 -5.01 -6.56
N GLU A 11 -12.19 -5.73 -5.56
CA GLU A 11 -11.90 -5.48 -4.15
C GLU A 11 -10.90 -6.51 -3.62
N LYS A 12 -9.94 -6.07 -2.80
CA LYS A 12 -8.96 -6.93 -2.14
C LYS A 12 -8.69 -6.41 -0.72
N ILE A 13 -8.87 -7.29 0.26
CA ILE A 13 -8.45 -7.02 1.64
C ILE A 13 -6.96 -7.36 1.73
N VAL A 14 -6.17 -6.43 2.25
CA VAL A 14 -4.73 -6.59 2.45
C VAL A 14 -4.38 -6.36 3.91
N GLU A 15 -3.45 -7.15 4.44
CA GLU A 15 -2.88 -6.89 5.74
C GLU A 15 -1.99 -5.65 5.67
N VAL A 16 -2.20 -4.73 6.61
CA VAL A 16 -1.41 -3.51 6.72
C VAL A 16 -0.59 -3.59 8.00
N GLU A 17 0.69 -3.24 7.92
CA GLU A 17 1.54 -3.15 9.10
C GLU A 17 0.91 -2.23 10.15
N LYS A 18 0.88 -2.68 11.41
CA LYS A 18 0.38 -1.88 12.51
C LYS A 18 1.28 -0.66 12.71
N TYR A 19 0.69 0.52 12.68
CA TYR A 19 1.39 1.78 12.96
C TYR A 19 0.97 2.33 14.33
N SER A 20 1.95 2.71 15.15
CA SER A 20 1.72 3.31 16.47
C SER A 20 1.65 4.84 16.42
N GLN A 21 2.12 5.45 15.33
CA GLN A 21 2.19 6.89 15.11
C GLN A 21 1.46 7.26 13.83
N THR A 22 0.95 8.50 13.77
CA THR A 22 0.34 9.03 12.54
C THR A 22 1.39 9.18 11.43
N GLY A 23 0.96 9.03 10.19
CA GLY A 23 1.85 9.12 9.03
C GLY A 23 1.07 9.25 7.73
N SER A 24 1.81 9.41 6.64
CA SER A 24 1.30 9.36 5.27
C SER A 24 1.10 7.90 4.84
N ILE A 25 0.01 7.65 4.12
CA ILE A 25 -0.29 6.37 3.51
C ILE A 25 0.32 6.34 2.10
N TYR A 26 1.13 5.33 1.81
CA TYR A 26 1.64 5.03 0.48
C TYR A 26 1.08 3.70 0.00
N ILE A 27 0.54 3.70 -1.23
CA ILE A 27 -0.02 2.51 -1.90
C ILE A 27 0.81 2.25 -3.15
N HIS A 28 1.42 1.06 -3.22
CA HIS A 28 2.17 0.61 -4.39
C HIS A 28 1.42 -0.54 -5.06
N PHE A 29 1.23 -0.44 -6.37
CA PHE A 29 0.67 -1.49 -7.21
C PHE A 29 1.79 -2.24 -7.92
N PHE A 30 1.79 -3.56 -7.78
CA PHE A 30 2.73 -4.46 -8.43
C PHE A 30 1.99 -5.36 -9.44
N PRO A 31 2.73 -6.09 -10.31
CA PRO A 31 2.12 -7.11 -11.16
C PRO A 31 1.31 -8.14 -10.36
N ASN A 32 0.39 -8.86 -11.03
CA ASN A 32 -0.45 -9.92 -10.43
C ASN A 32 -1.42 -9.46 -9.33
N ASP A 33 -1.95 -8.23 -9.44
CA ASP A 33 -2.87 -7.65 -8.44
C ASP A 33 -2.26 -7.60 -7.02
N GLU A 34 -0.94 -7.55 -6.91
CA GLU A 34 -0.24 -7.38 -5.63
C GLU A 34 -0.18 -5.91 -5.24
N VAL A 35 -0.51 -5.62 -3.99
CA VAL A 35 -0.61 -4.26 -3.46
C VAL A 35 0.12 -4.22 -2.13
N ARG A 36 0.98 -3.20 -1.95
CA ARG A 36 1.64 -2.90 -0.67
C ARG A 36 1.13 -1.58 -0.12
N VAL A 37 0.65 -1.60 1.11
CA VAL A 37 0.21 -0.42 1.85
C VAL A 37 1.19 -0.16 3.00
N ILE A 38 1.71 1.06 3.09
CA ILE A 38 2.66 1.47 4.12
C ILE A 38 2.15 2.74 4.77
N VAL A 39 2.22 2.81 6.10
CA VAL A 39 1.99 4.04 6.86
C VAL A 39 3.31 4.50 7.46
N THR A 40 3.75 5.71 7.13
CA THR A 40 5.07 6.20 7.52
C THR A 40 5.10 7.72 7.68
N SER A 41 5.94 8.21 8.59
CA SER A 41 6.24 9.65 8.72
C SER A 41 7.25 10.15 7.68
N ILE A 42 7.81 9.24 6.87
CA ILE A 42 8.77 9.59 5.80
C ILE A 42 8.03 10.32 4.68
N VAL A 43 8.38 11.59 4.49
CA VAL A 43 7.84 12.47 3.44
C VAL A 43 8.40 12.14 2.04
N PRO A 44 7.74 12.51 0.93
CA PRO A 44 8.11 12.04 -0.42
C PRO A 44 9.52 12.39 -0.91
N TYR A 45 10.11 13.48 -0.42
CA TYR A 45 11.45 13.94 -0.81
C TYR A 45 12.57 13.47 0.13
N ASN A 46 12.26 12.59 1.09
CA ASN A 46 13.23 12.09 2.05
C ASN A 46 14.23 11.12 1.39
N ALA A 47 15.51 11.22 1.74
CA ALA A 47 16.56 10.32 1.22
C ALA A 47 16.40 8.85 1.66
N ALA A 48 15.54 8.56 2.63
CA ALA A 48 15.18 7.21 3.04
C ALA A 48 14.26 6.49 2.03
N HIS A 49 13.89 7.14 0.93
CA HIS A 49 13.22 6.48 -0.19
C HIS A 49 14.19 5.71 -1.07
N PRO A 50 13.78 4.54 -1.62
CA PRO A 50 12.49 3.88 -1.43
C PRO A 50 12.38 3.20 -0.05
N ILE A 51 11.18 3.23 0.54
CA ILE A 51 10.92 2.60 1.85
C ILE A 51 11.12 1.08 1.75
N PRO A 52 12.10 0.49 2.49
CA PRO A 52 12.44 -0.93 2.39
C PRO A 52 11.23 -1.83 2.63
N PHE A 53 11.13 -2.94 1.90
CA PHE A 53 10.15 -4.00 2.14
C PHE A 53 10.67 -4.92 3.24
N VAL A 54 10.01 -4.94 4.40
CA VAL A 54 10.42 -5.74 5.58
C VAL A 54 9.74 -7.11 5.63
N GLY A 55 9.21 -7.60 4.51
CA GLY A 55 8.47 -8.86 4.45
C GLY A 55 6.98 -8.66 4.74
N LYS A 56 6.22 -9.77 4.82
CA LYS A 56 4.81 -9.70 5.24
C LYS A 56 4.75 -9.43 6.75
N PRO A 57 3.71 -8.75 7.26
CA PRO A 57 3.57 -8.42 8.68
C PRO A 57 3.66 -9.63 9.65
N ASN A 58 3.51 -10.86 9.14
CA ASN A 58 3.51 -12.11 9.91
C ASN A 58 4.55 -13.14 9.46
N ASP A 59 5.45 -12.80 8.52
CA ASP A 59 6.60 -13.66 8.22
C ASP A 59 7.68 -13.31 9.26
N GLU A 60 7.69 -14.02 10.40
CA GLU A 60 8.85 -14.01 11.31
C GLU A 60 10.12 -14.49 10.56
N PRO A 61 11.31 -13.99 10.92
CA PRO A 61 12.57 -14.33 10.25
C PRO A 61 12.93 -15.83 10.31
#